data_AF-A0A2N7DDF7-F1
#
_entry.id   AF-A0A2N7DDF7-F1
#
_cell.length_a   1.000
_cell.length_b   1.000
_cell.length_c   1.000
_cell.angle_alpha   90.00
_cell.angle_beta   90.00
_cell.angle_gamma   90.00
#
_symmetry.space_group_name_H-M   'P 1'
#
loop_
_entity.id
_entity.type
_entity.pdbx_description
1 polymer ?
#
loop_
_entity_poly.entity_id
_entity_poly.type
_entity_poly.pdbx_seq_one_letter_code
_entity_poly.pdbx_strand_id
1 'polypeptide(L)'
;MLRDYTFNCLVTMPRQELEEFSVRMISKMVPEETMSELFTFEHEEVDSEERMMSARLDATLRMTAIALSEIQQAFDDSENAKQNSERMTRLVLWHFYAMSFNLEQAITLEVHCEQVEKLLAKPPLEAFGWVKALTELLHTYANINAKENAKDA
;
A
#
# COMPACT_ATOMS: atom_id res chain seq x y z
N MET A 1 7.49 -8.97 -21.55
CA MET A 1 6.95 -7.64 -21.20
C MET A 1 7.25 -7.43 -19.72
N LEU A 2 7.99 -6.37 -19.34
CA LEU A 2 8.16 -6.03 -17.93
C LEU A 2 6.77 -5.65 -17.38
N ARG A 3 6.34 -6.30 -16.29
CA ARG A 3 5.09 -5.97 -15.60
C ARG A 3 5.28 -4.64 -14.88
N ASP A 4 4.76 -3.53 -15.40
CA ASP A 4 4.98 -2.20 -14.82
C ASP A 4 4.02 -1.85 -13.67
N TYR A 5 3.01 -2.71 -13.44
CA TYR A 5 1.94 -2.55 -12.46
C TYR A 5 1.17 -1.23 -12.59
N THR A 6 1.11 -0.68 -13.80
CA THR A 6 0.12 0.35 -14.15
C THR A 6 -1.29 -0.23 -14.18
N PHE A 7 -2.32 0.61 -14.25
CA PHE A 7 -3.73 0.17 -14.31
C PHE A 7 -3.96 -0.94 -15.36
N ASN A 8 -3.47 -0.75 -16.58
CA ASN A 8 -3.63 -1.72 -17.68
C ASN A 8 -2.98 -3.08 -17.37
N CYS A 9 -1.86 -3.08 -16.64
CA CYS A 9 -1.22 -4.29 -16.16
C CYS A 9 -2.04 -4.93 -15.04
N LEU A 10 -2.46 -4.16 -14.04
CA LEU A 10 -3.14 -4.66 -12.84
C LEU A 10 -4.51 -5.26 -13.16
N VAL A 11 -5.29 -4.63 -14.05
CA VAL A 11 -6.64 -5.11 -14.41
C VAL A 11 -6.62 -6.42 -15.21
N THR A 12 -5.50 -6.74 -15.84
CA THR A 12 -5.35 -7.95 -16.67
C THR A 12 -4.64 -9.10 -15.96
N MET A 13 -4.01 -8.83 -14.81
CA MET A 13 -3.29 -9.84 -14.05
C MET A 13 -4.20 -10.61 -13.09
N PRO A 14 -3.99 -11.93 -12.88
CA PRO A 14 -4.70 -12.68 -11.86
C PRO A 14 -4.45 -12.11 -10.47
N ARG A 15 -5.51 -11.91 -9.68
CA ARG A 15 -5.41 -11.37 -8.32
C ARG A 15 -4.44 -12.17 -7.44
N GLN A 16 -4.55 -13.50 -7.45
CA GLN A 16 -3.69 -14.36 -6.64
C GLN A 16 -2.20 -14.13 -6.95
N GLU A 17 -1.84 -13.96 -8.24
CA GLU A 17 -0.47 -13.64 -8.63
C GLU A 17 -0.01 -12.30 -8.02
N LEU A 18 -0.86 -11.27 -8.08
CA LEU A 18 -0.56 -9.96 -7.52
C LEU A 18 -0.40 -10.01 -5.99
N GLU A 19 -1.24 -10.74 -5.28
CA GLU A 19 -1.14 -10.97 -3.84
C GLU A 19 0.17 -11.68 -3.49
N GLU A 20 0.51 -12.76 -4.18
CA GLU A 20 1.75 -13.50 -3.94
C GLU A 20 3.00 -12.65 -4.19
N PHE A 21 3.01 -11.85 -5.25
CA PHE A 21 4.16 -10.98 -5.54
C PHE A 21 4.29 -9.83 -4.56
N SER A 22 3.18 -9.21 -4.19
CA SER A 22 3.19 -8.09 -3.25
C SER A 22 3.58 -8.51 -1.85
N VAL A 23 3.04 -9.63 -1.34
CA VAL A 23 3.45 -10.20 -0.05
C VAL A 23 4.94 -10.51 -0.06
N ARG A 24 5.42 -11.19 -1.11
CA ARG A 24 6.84 -11.50 -1.27
C ARG A 24 7.71 -10.25 -1.30
N MET A 25 7.22 -9.16 -1.91
CA MET A 25 7.95 -7.90 -1.94
C MET A 25 8.03 -7.27 -0.56
N ILE A 26 6.89 -7.16 0.14
CA ILE A 26 6.83 -6.60 1.50
C ILE A 26 7.72 -7.39 2.46
N SER A 27 7.64 -8.73 2.45
CA SER A 27 8.47 -9.58 3.31
C SER A 27 9.97 -9.48 3.03
N LYS A 28 10.38 -9.07 1.82
CA LYS A 28 11.79 -8.82 1.49
C LYS A 28 12.26 -7.44 1.95
N MET A 29 11.36 -6.46 1.97
CA MET A 29 11.68 -5.07 2.29
C MET A 29 11.57 -4.78 3.78
N VAL A 30 10.78 -5.54 4.53
CA VAL A 30 10.61 -5.31 5.97
C VAL A 30 11.45 -6.31 6.75
N PRO A 31 12.43 -5.85 7.55
CA PRO A 31 13.24 -6.72 8.41
C PRO A 31 12.37 -7.49 9.42
N GLU A 32 12.76 -8.72 9.73
CA GLU A 32 12.04 -9.58 10.69
C GLU A 32 11.96 -8.97 12.10
N GLU A 33 13.02 -8.26 12.51
CA GLU A 33 13.06 -7.52 13.79
C GLU A 33 11.97 -6.44 13.84
N THR A 34 11.80 -5.68 12.75
CA THR A 34 10.75 -4.66 12.64
C THR A 34 9.35 -5.28 12.64
N MET A 35 9.18 -6.47 12.06
CA MET A 35 7.91 -7.20 12.16
C MET A 35 7.63 -7.58 13.62
N SER A 36 8.61 -8.10 14.34
CA SER A 36 8.45 -8.50 15.75
C SER A 36 8.04 -7.32 16.65
N GLU A 37 8.62 -6.13 16.43
CA GLU A 37 8.26 -4.90 17.14
C GLU A 37 6.87 -4.36 16.77
N LEU A 38 6.44 -4.50 15.50
CA LEU A 38 5.12 -4.05 15.05
C LEU A 38 3.98 -4.98 15.46
N PHE A 39 4.27 -6.26 15.67
CA PHE A 39 3.28 -7.30 15.99
C PHE A 39 3.32 -7.78 17.45
N THR A 40 4.08 -7.09 18.33
CA THR A 40 3.98 -7.30 19.79
C THR A 40 2.74 -6.59 20.33
N PHE A 41 1.57 -7.17 20.10
CA PHE A 41 0.31 -6.65 20.63
C PHE A 41 0.23 -6.88 22.15
N GLU A 42 -0.05 -5.82 22.91
CA GLU A 42 -0.40 -5.97 24.31
C GLU A 42 -1.75 -6.70 24.44
N HIS A 43 -1.94 -7.50 25.50
CA HIS A 43 -3.14 -8.33 25.67
C HIS A 43 -4.45 -7.52 25.64
N GLU A 44 -4.40 -6.22 25.97
CA GLU A 44 -5.55 -5.30 25.94
C GLU A 44 -5.99 -4.86 24.53
N GLU A 45 -5.15 -5.02 23.50
CA GLU A 45 -5.42 -4.61 22.11
C GLU A 45 -6.24 -5.65 21.33
N VAL A 46 -6.37 -6.87 21.86
CA VAL A 46 -7.08 -8.00 21.22
C VAL A 46 -8.42 -8.35 21.90
N ASP A 47 -8.83 -7.61 22.92
CA ASP A 47 -10.04 -7.88 23.72
C ASP A 47 -11.36 -7.63 22.99
N SER A 48 -11.34 -7.04 21.79
CA SER A 48 -12.54 -6.87 20.95
C SER A 48 -12.19 -6.91 19.47
N GLU A 49 -13.15 -7.33 18.63
CA GLU A 49 -13.00 -7.42 17.18
C GLU A 49 -12.67 -6.06 16.54
N GLU A 50 -13.28 -4.98 17.04
CA GLU A 50 -13.02 -3.61 16.57
C GLU A 50 -11.57 -3.16 16.86
N ARG A 51 -11.06 -3.42 18.07
CA ARG A 51 -9.67 -3.11 18.42
C ARG A 51 -8.68 -3.96 17.62
N MET A 52 -8.96 -5.25 17.44
CA MET A 52 -8.14 -6.11 16.58
C MET A 52 -8.07 -5.59 15.15
N MET A 53 -9.20 -5.13 14.59
CA MET A 53 -9.23 -4.57 13.25
C MET A 53 -8.42 -3.27 13.15
N SER A 54 -8.52 -2.40 14.16
CA SER A 54 -7.74 -1.16 14.25
C SER A 54 -6.24 -1.43 14.38
N ALA A 55 -5.84 -2.39 15.21
CA ALA A 55 -4.44 -2.77 15.40
C ALA A 55 -3.86 -3.39 14.11
N ARG A 56 -4.62 -4.26 13.45
CA ARG A 56 -4.23 -4.84 12.16
C ARG A 56 -4.06 -3.77 11.08
N LEU A 57 -4.92 -2.75 11.06
CA LEU A 57 -4.78 -1.64 10.14
C LEU A 57 -3.48 -0.89 10.38
N ASP A 58 -3.24 -0.45 11.62
CA ASP A 58 -2.06 0.33 11.96
C ASP A 58 -0.78 -0.44 11.62
N ALA A 59 -0.75 -1.74 11.95
CA ALA A 59 0.32 -2.64 11.51
C ALA A 59 0.47 -2.67 9.98
N THR A 60 -0.63 -2.83 9.23
CA THR A 60 -0.60 -2.84 7.75
C THR A 60 -0.07 -1.52 7.18
N LEU A 61 -0.50 -0.38 7.74
CA LEU A 61 -0.06 0.96 7.34
C LEU A 61 1.45 1.12 7.57
N ARG A 62 1.94 0.77 8.76
CA ARG A 62 3.36 0.87 9.12
C ARG A 62 4.22 -0.08 8.28
N MET A 63 3.80 -1.34 8.14
CA MET A 63 4.47 -2.34 7.29
C MET A 63 4.59 -1.87 5.84
N THR A 64 3.51 -1.33 5.29
CA THR A 64 3.50 -0.78 3.93
C THR A 64 4.46 0.42 3.83
N ALA A 65 4.44 1.33 4.80
CA ALA A 65 5.28 2.52 4.80
C ALA A 65 6.79 2.19 4.87
N ILE A 66 7.17 1.19 5.68
CA ILE A 66 8.55 0.68 5.75
C ILE A 66 8.92 0.03 4.43
N ALA A 67 8.08 -0.87 3.89
CA ALA A 67 8.37 -1.51 2.60
C ALA A 67 8.59 -0.47 1.49
N LEU A 68 7.83 0.62 1.51
CA LEU A 68 7.95 1.71 0.54
C LEU A 68 9.21 2.57 0.72
N SER A 69 9.71 2.78 1.95
CA SER A 69 10.98 3.49 2.16
C SER A 69 12.19 2.67 1.67
N GLU A 70 12.14 1.36 1.82
CA GLU A 70 13.25 0.48 1.43
C GLU A 70 13.32 0.22 -0.09
N ILE A 71 12.20 0.34 -0.80
CA ILE A 71 12.16 0.08 -2.26
C ILE A 71 13.17 0.92 -3.03
N GLN A 72 13.39 2.18 -2.66
CA GLN A 72 14.33 3.01 -3.42
C GLN A 72 15.77 2.50 -3.26
N GLN A 73 16.20 2.29 -2.02
CA GLN A 73 17.53 1.79 -1.69
C GLN A 73 17.78 0.39 -2.28
N ALA A 74 16.77 -0.48 -2.27
CA ALA A 74 16.87 -1.84 -2.81
C ALA A 74 17.18 -1.92 -4.31
N PHE A 75 16.96 -0.83 -5.07
CA PHE A 75 17.17 -0.79 -6.52
C PHE A 75 18.21 0.23 -6.97
N ASP A 76 18.85 0.98 -6.07
CA ASP A 76 19.82 2.04 -6.41
C ASP A 76 20.97 1.53 -7.30
N ASP A 77 21.44 0.31 -7.05
CA ASP A 77 22.53 -0.33 -7.82
C ASP A 77 22.03 -1.10 -9.06
N SER A 78 20.73 -1.05 -9.37
CA SER A 78 20.14 -1.80 -10.49
C SER A 78 20.12 -1.01 -11.80
N GLU A 79 20.21 -1.72 -12.92
CA GLU A 79 19.94 -1.13 -14.23
C GLU A 79 18.47 -0.69 -14.30
N ASN A 80 18.23 0.56 -14.67
CA ASN A 80 16.91 1.23 -14.63
C ASN A 80 16.33 1.36 -13.21
N ALA A 81 17.17 1.59 -12.18
CA ALA A 81 16.81 1.80 -10.78
C ALA A 81 15.47 2.54 -10.58
N LYS A 82 15.33 3.75 -11.12
CA LYS A 82 14.11 4.55 -11.03
C LYS A 82 12.85 3.80 -11.49
N GLN A 83 12.90 3.18 -12.68
CA GLN A 83 11.76 2.45 -13.22
C GLN A 83 11.42 1.22 -12.37
N ASN A 84 12.45 0.53 -11.86
CA ASN A 84 12.26 -0.63 -11.01
C ASN A 84 11.63 -0.26 -9.66
N SER A 85 12.10 0.83 -9.04
CA SER A 85 11.52 1.37 -7.81
C SER A 85 10.08 1.79 -8.01
N GLU A 86 9.77 2.60 -9.02
CA GLU A 86 8.40 3.03 -9.34
C GLU A 86 7.46 1.83 -9.56
N ARG A 87 7.93 0.82 -10.30
CA ARG A 87 7.20 -0.43 -10.55
C ARG A 87 6.89 -1.16 -9.24
N MET A 88 7.86 -1.33 -8.36
CA MET A 88 7.63 -2.03 -7.08
C MET A 88 6.76 -1.21 -6.13
N THR A 89 6.90 0.12 -6.13
CA THR A 89 6.02 1.02 -5.39
C THR A 89 4.56 0.87 -5.82
N ARG A 90 4.27 0.78 -7.13
CA ARG A 90 2.91 0.50 -7.62
C ARG A 90 2.36 -0.83 -7.08
N LEU A 91 3.17 -1.89 -7.11
CA LEU A 91 2.75 -3.21 -6.61
C LEU A 91 2.43 -3.18 -5.11
N VAL A 92 3.26 -2.50 -4.32
CA VAL A 92 3.04 -2.38 -2.87
C VAL A 92 1.83 -1.49 -2.55
N LEU A 93 1.61 -0.41 -3.30
CA LEU A 93 0.42 0.44 -3.13
C LEU A 93 -0.86 -0.27 -3.58
N TRP A 94 -0.79 -1.10 -4.61
CA TRP A 94 -1.89 -1.99 -5.00
C TRP A 94 -2.23 -2.96 -3.86
N HIS A 95 -1.24 -3.55 -3.20
CA HIS A 95 -1.46 -4.43 -2.05
C HIS A 95 -2.13 -3.71 -0.90
N PHE A 96 -1.66 -2.50 -0.57
CA PHE A 96 -2.29 -1.67 0.44
C PHE A 96 -3.77 -1.42 0.10
N TYR A 97 -4.09 -1.11 -1.16
CA TYR A 97 -5.46 -0.96 -1.62
C TYR A 97 -6.29 -2.25 -1.54
N ALA A 98 -5.75 -3.38 -1.97
CA ALA A 98 -6.44 -4.66 -2.00
C ALA A 98 -6.69 -5.25 -0.60
N MET A 99 -5.82 -4.94 0.37
CA MET A 99 -5.83 -5.55 1.70
C MET A 99 -6.38 -4.63 2.81
N SER A 100 -6.43 -3.32 2.58
CA SER A 100 -6.92 -2.37 3.59
C SER A 100 -8.42 -2.13 3.45
N PHE A 101 -9.15 -2.20 4.58
CA PHE A 101 -10.49 -1.64 4.76
C PHE A 101 -11.55 -1.91 3.68
N ASN A 102 -11.45 -3.01 2.94
CA ASN A 102 -12.33 -3.24 1.78
C ASN A 102 -12.35 -2.02 0.84
N LEU A 103 -11.22 -1.32 0.66
CA LEU A 103 -11.16 -0.10 -0.15
C LEU A 103 -11.69 -0.33 -1.57
N GLU A 104 -11.59 -1.56 -2.08
CA GLU A 104 -12.15 -1.99 -3.36
C GLU A 104 -13.68 -1.84 -3.46
N GLN A 105 -14.39 -1.78 -2.35
CA GLN A 105 -15.84 -1.50 -2.30
C GLN A 105 -16.14 0.00 -2.32
N ALA A 106 -15.17 0.83 -1.92
CA ALA A 106 -15.35 2.27 -1.78
C ALA A 106 -14.75 3.07 -2.94
N ILE A 107 -13.73 2.52 -3.62
CA ILE A 107 -12.97 3.18 -4.67
C ILE A 107 -12.61 2.16 -5.74
N THR A 108 -12.72 2.53 -7.02
CA THR A 108 -12.34 1.66 -8.13
C THR A 108 -10.82 1.56 -8.26
N LEU A 109 -10.34 0.47 -8.87
CA LEU A 109 -8.91 0.28 -9.15
C LEU A 109 -8.32 1.40 -10.01
N GLU A 110 -9.10 1.92 -10.97
CA GLU A 110 -8.67 3.03 -11.84
C GLU A 110 -8.38 4.30 -11.03
N VAL A 111 -9.31 4.69 -10.15
CA VAL A 111 -9.13 5.85 -9.26
C VAL A 111 -7.96 5.64 -8.31
N HIS A 112 -7.79 4.43 -7.77
CA HIS A 112 -6.61 4.10 -6.96
C HIS A 112 -5.32 4.34 -7.76
N CYS A 113 -5.21 3.79 -8.96
CA CYS A 113 -4.03 3.93 -9.82
C CYS A 113 -3.74 5.40 -10.15
N GLU A 114 -4.77 6.21 -10.43
CA GLU A 114 -4.58 7.65 -10.66
C GLU A 114 -3.97 8.38 -9.46
N GLN A 115 -4.40 8.06 -8.23
CA GLN A 115 -3.80 8.66 -7.04
C GLN A 115 -2.37 8.16 -6.82
N VAL A 116 -2.09 6.89 -7.12
CA VAL A 116 -0.74 6.32 -7.06
C VAL A 116 0.22 7.05 -7.99
N GLU A 117 -0.18 7.36 -9.23
CA GLU A 117 0.68 8.12 -10.15
C GLU A 117 0.98 9.55 -9.65
N LYS A 118 0.01 10.21 -8.98
CA LYS A 118 0.25 11.51 -8.34
C LYS A 118 1.26 11.40 -7.20
N LEU A 119 1.19 10.33 -6.43
CA LEU A 119 2.13 10.07 -5.34
C LEU A 119 3.54 9.77 -5.87
N LEU A 120 3.64 9.00 -6.95
CA LEU A 120 4.90 8.68 -7.63
C LEU A 120 5.58 9.87 -8.31
N ALA A 121 4.85 10.95 -8.58
CA ALA A 121 5.47 12.19 -9.08
C ALA A 121 6.44 12.81 -8.05
N LYS A 122 6.20 12.58 -6.75
CA LYS A 122 7.07 13.02 -5.66
C LYS A 122 6.96 12.05 -4.47
N PRO A 123 7.57 10.85 -4.58
CA PRO A 123 7.46 9.85 -3.54
C PRO A 123 8.20 10.31 -2.27
N PRO A 124 7.67 10.03 -1.08
CA PRO A 124 8.44 10.12 0.15
C PRO A 124 9.66 9.20 0.09
N LEU A 125 10.74 9.57 0.79
CA LEU A 125 11.95 8.75 0.89
C LEU A 125 11.96 7.91 2.17
N GLU A 126 11.42 8.46 3.26
CA GLU A 126 11.49 7.89 4.60
C GLU A 126 10.14 7.30 5.03
N ALA A 127 10.18 6.28 5.90
CA ALA A 127 8.99 5.57 6.36
C ALA A 127 7.92 6.51 6.96
N PHE A 128 8.32 7.50 7.78
CA PHE A 128 7.36 8.47 8.35
C PHE A 128 6.67 9.32 7.28
N GLY A 129 7.39 9.67 6.21
CA GLY A 129 6.82 10.36 5.05
C GLY A 129 5.80 9.49 4.33
N TRP A 130 6.07 8.19 4.21
CA TRP A 130 5.12 7.22 3.66
C TRP A 130 3.89 7.00 4.54
N VAL A 131 4.04 6.92 5.86
CA VAL A 131 2.89 6.87 6.79
C VAL A 131 1.96 8.05 6.54
N LYS A 132 2.50 9.26 6.50
CA LYS A 132 1.72 10.47 6.22
C LYS A 132 1.02 10.39 4.85
N ALA A 133 1.73 10.00 3.81
CA ALA A 133 1.17 9.91 2.46
C ALA A 133 0.05 8.86 2.35
N LEU A 134 0.21 7.70 2.98
CA LEU A 134 -0.81 6.65 3.01
C LEU A 134 -2.06 7.10 3.79
N THR A 135 -1.89 7.80 4.91
CA THR A 135 -3.02 8.39 5.66
C THR A 135 -3.75 9.45 4.84
N GLU A 136 -3.03 10.34 4.15
CA GLU A 136 -3.62 11.34 3.24
C GLU A 136 -4.35 10.68 2.06
N LEU A 137 -3.83 9.55 1.56
CA LEU A 137 -4.48 8.75 0.52
C LEU A 137 -5.82 8.18 1.01
N LEU A 138 -5.87 7.62 2.22
CA LEU A 138 -7.12 7.14 2.84
C LEU A 138 -8.14 8.27 3.02
N HIS A 139 -7.72 9.46 3.47
CA HIS A 139 -8.60 10.63 3.54
C HIS A 139 -9.12 11.06 2.17
N THR A 140 -8.28 10.98 1.14
CA THR A 140 -8.67 11.26 -0.25
C THR A 140 -9.76 10.29 -0.71
N TYR A 141 -9.60 9.00 -0.44
CA TYR A 141 -10.61 7.97 -0.73
C TYR A 141 -11.93 8.21 0.01
N ALA A 142 -11.88 8.50 1.29
CA ALA A 142 -13.08 8.84 2.06
C ALA A 142 -13.84 10.03 1.44
N ASN A 143 -13.12 11.07 1.00
CA ASN A 143 -13.71 12.25 0.36
C ASN A 143 -14.30 11.96 -1.02
N ILE A 144 -13.66 11.09 -1.83
CA ILE A 144 -14.18 10.68 -3.14
C ILE A 144 -15.48 9.90 -2.95
N ASN A 145 -15.44 8.86 -2.11
CA ASN A 145 -16.60 8.02 -1.83
C ASN A 145 -17.78 8.84 -1.27
N ALA A 146 -17.52 9.79 -0.35
CA ALA A 146 -18.58 10.67 0.17
C ALA A 146 -19.23 11.54 -0.92
N LYS A 147 -18.44 12.03 -1.88
CA LYS A 147 -18.95 12.85 -2.99
C LYS A 147 -19.73 12.04 -4.01
N GLU A 148 -19.36 10.80 -4.25
CA GLU A 148 -20.08 9.90 -5.16
C GLU A 148 -21.43 9.50 -4.56
N ASN A 149 -21.46 9.07 -3.29
CA ASN A 149 -22.72 8.76 -2.60
C ASN A 149 -23.66 9.98 -2.49
N ALA A 150 -23.13 11.20 -2.39
CA ALA A 150 -23.94 12.42 -2.37
C ALA A 150 -24.52 12.82 -3.74
N LYS A 151 -24.01 12.26 -4.85
CA LYS A 151 -24.58 12.49 -6.20
C LYS A 151 -25.71 11.52 -6.53
N ASP A 152 -25.74 10.37 -5.87
CA ASP A 152 -26.73 9.32 -6.06
C ASP A 152 -27.93 9.42 -5.09
N ALA A 153 -27.92 10.42 -4.19
CA ALA A 153 -28.96 10.70 -3.20
C ALA A 153 -29.82 11.92 -3.59
#